data_AF-M5TE18-F1
#
_entry.id   AF-M5TE18-F1
#
_cell.length_a   1.000
_cell.length_b   1.000
_cell.length_c   1.000
_cell.angle_alpha   90.00
_cell.angle_beta   90.00
_cell.angle_gamma   90.00
#
_symmetry.space_group_name_H-M   'P 1'
#
loop_
_entity.id
_entity.type
_entity.pdbx_description
1 polymer ?
#
loop_
_entity_poly.entity_id
_entity_poly.type
_entity_poly.pdbx_seq_one_letter_code
_entity_poly.pdbx_strand_id
1 'polypeptide(L)'
;MTLVRWDRVPPEFHYLRDAVEACGETRVTLYDSSVGRHIPFIETASSEQLDLIRSAKDQVERHEDRLQIEAWCENPAQKRPTVRSAIWHIEGMLFLFDQMDGHQLEVFDDDFVDD
;
A
#
# COMPACT_ATOMS: atom_id res chain seq x y z
N MET A 1 14.47 -5.32 1.49
CA MET A 1 14.52 -4.22 0.51
C MET A 1 13.56 -4.53 -0.61
N THR A 2 12.44 -3.82 -0.66
CA THR A 2 11.45 -3.90 -1.75
C THR A 2 12.06 -3.30 -3.00
N LEU A 3 12.24 -4.10 -4.05
CA LEU A 3 12.91 -3.66 -5.28
C LEU A 3 11.90 -3.03 -6.25
N VAL A 4 11.26 -1.92 -5.85
CA VAL A 4 10.34 -1.18 -6.72
C VAL A 4 11.12 -0.49 -7.84
N ARG A 5 10.73 -0.74 -9.09
CA ARG A 5 11.32 -0.08 -10.27
C ARG A 5 10.69 1.28 -10.49
N TRP A 6 11.15 2.28 -9.73
CA TRP A 6 10.64 3.65 -9.79
C TRP A 6 10.80 4.33 -11.16
N ASP A 7 11.73 3.86 -12.01
CA ASP A 7 11.82 4.29 -13.42
C ASP A 7 10.58 3.94 -14.25
N ARG A 8 9.70 3.10 -13.71
CA ARG A 8 8.42 2.67 -14.32
C ARG A 8 7.20 3.25 -13.64
N VAL A 9 7.38 3.96 -12.53
CA VAL A 9 6.32 4.73 -11.86
C VAL A 9 6.30 6.13 -12.46
N PRO A 10 5.12 6.70 -12.77
CA PRO A 10 5.02 8.09 -13.21
C PRO A 10 5.76 9.02 -12.23
N PRO A 11 6.66 9.91 -12.72
CA PRO A 11 7.46 10.80 -11.87
C PRO A 11 6.66 11.61 -10.85
N GLU A 12 5.44 11.99 -11.19
CA GLU A 12 4.49 12.68 -10.33
C GLU A 12 4.23 11.92 -9.02
N PHE A 13 4.27 10.58 -9.02
CA PHE A 13 4.00 9.75 -7.82
C PHE A 13 5.27 9.37 -7.06
N HIS A 14 6.46 9.88 -7.44
CA HIS A 14 7.72 9.48 -6.80
C HIS A 14 7.85 9.94 -5.35
N TYR A 15 7.01 10.88 -4.89
CA TYR A 15 6.93 11.25 -3.48
C TYR A 15 6.45 10.09 -2.58
N LEU A 16 5.84 9.04 -3.13
CA LEU A 16 5.48 7.82 -2.41
C LEU A 16 6.68 6.93 -2.07
N ARG A 17 7.86 7.22 -2.64
CA ARG A 17 9.03 6.33 -2.56
C ARG A 17 9.45 5.98 -1.16
N ASP A 18 9.65 6.98 -0.33
CA ASP A 18 10.21 6.76 1.00
C ASP A 18 9.24 5.94 1.86
N ALA A 19 7.94 6.21 1.77
CA ALA A 19 6.91 5.44 2.47
C ALA A 19 6.85 3.98 1.97
N VAL A 20 6.85 3.77 0.65
CA VAL A 20 6.82 2.42 0.05
C VAL A 20 8.06 1.61 0.42
N GLU A 21 9.25 2.21 0.37
CA GLU A 21 10.50 1.51 0.67
C GLU A 21 10.65 1.21 2.16
N ALA A 22 10.18 2.11 3.04
CA ALA A 22 10.19 1.91 4.48
C ALA A 22 9.15 0.88 4.97
N CYS A 23 7.98 0.82 4.33
CA CYS A 23 6.89 -0.06 4.77
C CYS A 23 6.91 -1.43 4.08
N GLY A 24 7.44 -1.51 2.86
CA GLY A 24 7.53 -2.75 2.10
C GLY A 24 6.16 -3.23 1.57
N GLU A 25 5.83 -4.49 1.83
CA GLU A 25 4.57 -5.09 1.42
C GLU A 25 3.52 -4.94 2.52
N THR A 26 2.48 -4.15 2.25
CA THR A 26 1.47 -3.77 3.25
C THR A 26 0.05 -4.17 2.87
N ARG A 27 -0.13 -4.80 1.69
CA ARG A 27 -1.41 -5.36 1.25
C ARG A 27 -1.78 -6.66 1.97
N VAL A 28 -0.80 -7.35 2.54
CA VAL A 28 -1.00 -8.63 3.23
C VAL A 28 -0.99 -8.39 4.73
N THR A 29 -2.13 -8.61 5.36
CA THR A 29 -2.24 -8.56 6.83
C THR A 29 -1.77 -9.88 7.40
N LEU A 30 -0.66 -9.88 8.14
CA LEU A 30 -0.12 -11.11 8.74
C LEU A 30 -0.99 -11.55 9.93
N TYR A 31 -1.21 -12.87 10.03
CA TYR A 31 -1.86 -13.47 11.19
C TYR A 31 -0.88 -13.53 12.35
N ASP A 32 -1.27 -12.96 13.49
CA ASP A 32 -0.51 -13.06 14.73
C ASP A 32 -1.18 -14.09 15.66
N SER A 33 -0.52 -15.23 15.83
CA SER A 33 -1.00 -16.34 16.66
C SER A 33 -1.05 -16.01 18.16
N SER A 34 -0.31 -15.00 18.62
CA SER A 34 -0.30 -14.60 20.03
C SER A 34 -1.58 -13.88 20.46
N VAL A 35 -2.19 -13.14 19.52
CA VAL A 35 -3.46 -12.43 19.73
C VAL A 35 -4.64 -13.10 18.99
N GLY A 36 -4.36 -14.12 18.17
CA GLY A 36 -5.37 -14.93 17.50
C GLY A 36 -6.11 -14.23 16.36
N ARG A 37 -5.49 -13.22 15.73
CA ARG A 37 -6.10 -12.44 14.64
C ARG A 37 -5.08 -11.91 13.65
N HIS A 38 -5.55 -11.50 12.48
CA HIS A 38 -4.80 -10.66 11.55
C HIS A 38 -4.59 -9.26 12.15
N ILE A 39 -3.34 -8.79 12.17
CA ILE A 39 -2.99 -7.45 12.68
C ILE A 39 -2.67 -6.53 11.50
N PRO A 40 -3.47 -5.48 11.25
CA PRO A 40 -3.16 -4.42 10.29
C PRO A 40 -1.75 -3.89 10.48
N PHE A 41 -1.05 -3.61 9.37
CA PHE A 41 0.31 -3.07 9.41
C PHE A 41 0.40 -1.82 10.30
N ILE A 42 -0.61 -0.97 10.30
CA ILE A 42 -0.62 0.28 11.07
C ILE A 42 -0.52 0.08 12.60
N GLU A 43 -0.94 -1.08 13.12
CA GLU A 43 -0.84 -1.39 14.55
C GLU A 43 0.59 -1.82 14.95
N THR A 44 1.41 -2.27 14.00
CA THR A 44 2.79 -2.73 14.23
C THR A 44 3.84 -1.82 13.61
N ALA A 45 3.42 -0.81 12.85
CA ALA A 45 4.28 0.17 12.22
C ALA A 45 5.06 0.98 13.26
N SER A 46 6.35 1.19 13.00
CA SER A 46 7.18 2.11 13.79
C SER A 46 6.73 3.56 13.64
N SER A 47 7.11 4.43 14.58
CA SER A 47 6.81 5.86 14.50
C SER A 47 7.34 6.50 13.21
N GLU A 48 8.53 6.11 12.76
CA GLU A 48 9.13 6.59 11.51
C GLU A 48 8.28 6.19 10.29
N GLN A 49 7.84 4.94 10.23
CA GLN A 49 6.95 4.47 9.16
C GLN A 49 5.61 5.20 9.18
N LEU A 50 5.02 5.40 10.35
CA LEU A 50 3.76 6.15 10.49
C LEU A 50 3.91 7.60 10.01
N ASP A 51 5.01 8.27 10.32
CA ASP A 51 5.27 9.63 9.87
C ASP A 51 5.48 9.70 8.35
N LEU A 52 6.16 8.71 7.75
CA LEU A 52 6.29 8.60 6.29
C LEU A 52 4.94 8.36 5.60
N ILE A 53 4.10 7.47 6.14
CA ILE A 53 2.77 7.20 5.60
C ILE A 53 1.90 8.47 5.67
N ARG A 54 1.92 9.20 6.80
CA ARG A 54 1.20 10.48 6.93
C ARG A 54 1.71 11.51 5.93
N SER A 55 3.03 11.67 5.82
CA SER A 55 3.62 12.60 4.86
C SER A 55 3.24 12.26 3.41
N ALA A 56 3.21 10.97 3.06
CA ALA A 56 2.80 10.54 1.73
C ALA A 56 1.32 10.83 1.46
N LYS A 57 0.45 10.53 2.43
CA LYS A 57 -0.98 10.83 2.35
C LYS A 57 -1.25 12.32 2.17
N ASP A 58 -0.62 13.15 3.00
CA ASP A 58 -0.70 14.60 2.94
C ASP A 58 -0.38 15.13 1.53
N GLN A 59 0.60 14.53 0.83
CA GLN A 59 0.95 14.92 -0.53
C GLN A 59 -0.11 14.48 -1.54
N VAL A 60 -0.62 13.26 -1.43
CA VAL A 60 -1.73 12.77 -2.30
C VAL A 60 -2.95 13.70 -2.18
N GLU A 61 -3.31 14.08 -0.96
CA GLU A 61 -4.44 14.98 -0.70
C GLU A 61 -4.20 16.39 -1.24
N ARG A 62 -2.99 16.94 -1.01
CA ARG A 62 -2.62 18.29 -1.51
C ARG A 62 -2.60 18.37 -3.03
N HIS A 63 -2.21 17.31 -3.70
CA HIS A 63 -2.13 17.27 -5.16
C HIS A 63 -3.43 16.77 -5.82
N GLU A 64 -4.39 16.27 -5.03
CA GLU A 64 -5.61 15.62 -5.52
C GLU A 64 -5.32 14.39 -6.43
N ASP A 65 -4.19 13.72 -6.18
CA ASP A 65 -3.64 12.66 -7.05
C ASP A 65 -4.38 11.31 -6.91
N ARG A 66 -5.24 11.13 -5.90
CA ARG A 66 -5.83 9.81 -5.54
C ARG A 66 -6.42 9.09 -6.75
N LEU A 67 -7.30 9.76 -7.50
CA LEU A 67 -7.97 9.18 -8.68
C LEU A 67 -6.99 8.83 -9.80
N GLN A 68 -5.91 9.60 -9.96
CA GLN A 68 -4.92 9.38 -11.01
C GLN A 68 -4.01 8.20 -10.66
N ILE A 69 -3.67 8.05 -9.38
CA ILE A 69 -2.95 6.88 -8.86
C ILE A 69 -3.79 5.62 -9.05
N GLU A 70 -5.07 5.66 -8.66
CA GLU A 70 -6.00 4.53 -8.84
C GLU A 70 -6.13 4.15 -10.31
N ALA A 71 -6.34 5.12 -11.21
CA ALA A 71 -6.41 4.88 -12.65
C ALA A 71 -5.11 4.29 -13.23
N TRP A 72 -3.94 4.67 -12.68
CA TRP A 72 -2.67 4.07 -13.09
C TRP A 72 -2.54 2.61 -12.64
N CYS A 73 -3.03 2.30 -11.43
CA CYS A 73 -3.07 0.96 -10.85
C CYS A 73 -4.06 0.01 -11.52
N GLU A 74 -5.06 0.52 -12.25
CA GLU A 74 -6.07 -0.29 -12.93
C GLU A 74 -5.48 -1.38 -13.85
N ASN A 75 -6.16 -2.53 -13.86
CA ASN A 75 -5.86 -3.69 -14.70
C ASN A 75 -4.39 -4.15 -14.59
N PRO A 76 -3.86 -4.45 -13.39
CA PRO A 76 -2.46 -4.81 -13.21
C PRO A 76 -2.07 -6.06 -14.01
N ALA A 77 -3.01 -6.98 -14.25
CA ALA A 77 -2.79 -8.18 -15.06
C ALA A 77 -2.36 -7.87 -16.52
N GLN A 78 -2.71 -6.69 -17.05
CA GLN A 78 -2.34 -6.25 -18.39
C GLN A 78 -1.00 -5.50 -18.43
N LYS A 79 -0.39 -5.22 -17.27
CA LYS A 79 0.87 -4.47 -17.16
C LYS A 79 2.06 -5.43 -17.16
N ARG A 80 3.24 -4.88 -17.48
CA ARG A 80 4.51 -5.63 -17.41
C ARG A 80 4.76 -6.12 -15.98
N PRO A 81 5.37 -7.30 -15.77
CA PRO A 81 5.62 -7.84 -14.42
C PRO A 81 6.33 -6.87 -13.46
N THR A 82 7.28 -6.07 -13.96
CA THR A 82 7.99 -5.06 -13.15
C THR A 82 7.10 -3.90 -12.72
N VAL A 83 6.11 -3.54 -13.53
CA VAL A 83 5.10 -2.51 -13.20
C VAL A 83 4.10 -3.08 -12.20
N ARG A 84 3.74 -4.37 -12.31
CA ARG A 84 2.85 -5.03 -11.36
C ARG A 84 3.35 -4.97 -9.93
N SER A 85 4.65 -5.17 -9.72
CA SER A 85 5.26 -5.03 -8.39
C SER A 85 5.12 -3.60 -7.86
N ALA A 86 5.38 -2.59 -8.68
CA ALA A 86 5.20 -1.19 -8.26
C ALA A 86 3.74 -0.86 -7.92
N ILE A 87 2.79 -1.32 -8.75
CA ILE A 87 1.35 -1.18 -8.51
C ILE A 87 0.97 -1.83 -7.18
N TRP A 88 1.42 -3.05 -6.91
CA TRP A 88 1.13 -3.77 -5.68
C TRP A 88 1.53 -2.98 -4.42
N HIS A 89 2.72 -2.37 -4.43
CA HIS A 89 3.19 -1.56 -3.31
C HIS A 89 2.45 -0.21 -3.19
N ILE A 90 2.16 0.44 -4.31
CA ILE A 90 1.45 1.73 -4.31
C ILE A 90 -0.01 1.55 -3.86
N GLU A 91 -0.71 0.52 -4.33
CA GLU A 91 -2.03 0.14 -3.82
C GLU A 91 -1.99 -0.19 -2.33
N GLY A 92 -0.92 -0.83 -1.86
CA GLY A 92 -0.68 -1.05 -0.43
C GLY A 92 -0.62 0.25 0.38
N MET A 93 -0.04 1.32 -0.17
CA MET A 93 -0.05 2.64 0.50
C MET A 93 -1.44 3.27 0.49
N LEU A 94 -2.17 3.19 -0.62
CA LEU A 94 -3.56 3.69 -0.67
C LEU A 94 -4.42 3.04 0.41
N PHE A 95 -4.28 1.72 0.59
CA PHE A 95 -4.97 0.99 1.64
C PHE A 95 -4.60 1.48 3.06
N LEU A 96 -3.33 1.78 3.32
CA LEU A 96 -2.92 2.37 4.61
C LEU A 96 -3.48 3.77 4.83
N PHE A 97 -3.63 4.56 3.77
CA PHE A 97 -4.24 5.90 3.87
C PHE A 97 -5.69 5.81 4.33
N ASP A 98 -6.43 4.83 3.81
CA ASP A 98 -7.82 4.57 4.18
C ASP A 98 -7.91 4.07 5.64
N GLN A 99 -6.99 3.18 6.06
CA GLN A 99 -6.90 2.75 7.46
C GLN A 99 -6.61 3.92 8.42
N MET A 100 -5.78 4.89 8.02
CA MET A 100 -5.52 6.09 8.83
C MET A 100 -6.75 6.98 9.02
N ASP A 101 -7.70 6.97 8.07
CA ASP A 101 -8.98 7.68 8.22
C ASP A 101 -10.01 6.92 9.06
N GLY A 102 -9.61 5.80 9.67
CA GLY A 102 -10.53 4.93 10.40
C GLY A 102 -11.53 4.22 9.49
N HIS A 103 -11.29 4.21 8.17
CA HIS A 103 -12.07 3.40 7.26
C HIS A 103 -11.52 1.97 7.37
N GLN A 104 -12.12 1.16 8.24
CA GLN A 104 -11.89 -0.29 8.20
C GLN A 104 -12.52 -0.83 6.92
N LEU A 105 -11.75 -0.79 5.83
CA LEU A 105 -12.06 -1.59 4.64
C LEU A 105 -11.95 -3.05 5.07
N GLU A 106 -13.07 -3.78 4.99
CA GLU A 106 -13.11 -5.24 5.18
C GLU A 106 -12.02 -5.85 4.29
N VAL A 107 -11.00 -6.39 4.94
CA VAL A 107 -9.92 -7.09 4.25
C VAL A 107 -10.57 -8.31 3.60
N PHE A 108 -10.36 -8.51 2.31
CA PHE A 108 -10.77 -9.74 1.63
C PHE A 108 -10.15 -10.92 2.36
N ASP A 109 -10.95 -11.60 3.19
CA ASP A 109 -10.72 -12.98 3.57
C ASP A 109 -10.79 -13.77 2.27
N ASP A 110 -9.63 -14.10 1.72
CA ASP A 110 -9.52 -15.17 0.73
C ASP A 110 -9.75 -16.48 1.51
N ASP A 111 -11.02 -16.73 1.84
CA ASP A 111 -11.54 -18.03 2.25
C ASP A 111 -11.38 -18.98 1.04
N PHE A 112 -10.13 -19.39 0.78
CA PHE A 112 -9.84 -20.57 -0.02
C PHE A 112 -10.25 -21.78 0.81
N VAL A 113 -11.54 -22.11 0.70
CA VAL A 113 -12.06 -23.44 1.03
C VAL A 113 -11.62 -24.38 -0.08
N ASP A 114 -10.54 -25.14 0.13
CA ASP A 114 -10.27 -26.35 -0.65
C ASP A 114 -11.03 -27.52 0.01
N ASP A 115 -11.98 -28.10 -0.73
CA ASP A 115 -12.64 -29.39 -0.49
C ASP A 115 -11.84 -30.51 -1.18
#